data_AF-A0A8T3V7H3-F1
#
_entry.id   AF-A0A8T3V7H3-F1
#
_cell.length_a   1.000
_cell.length_b   1.000
_cell.length_c   1.000
_cell.angle_alpha   90.00
_cell.angle_beta   90.00
_cell.angle_gamma   90.00
#
_symmetry.space_group_name_H-M   'P 1'
#
loop_
_entity.id
_entity.type
_entity.pdbx_description
1 polymer ?
#
loop_
_entity_poly.entity_id
_entity_poly.type
_entity_poly.pdbx_seq_one_letter_code
_entity_poly.pdbx_strand_id
1 'polypeptide(L)'
;MNYDKVEDTFFEAFEGKYVRALITGPTKEIVKRAAYDSTSTPSAVIGRVEGGVEGFLDENETPDGRYGAIVQYWLGGDDVEKFAFELSYR
;
A
#
# COMPACT_ATOMS: atom_id res chain seq x y z
N MET A 1 -10.99 -8.39 -25.00
CA MET A 1 -11.88 -8.33 -23.83
C MET A 1 -13.27 -8.71 -24.32
N ASN A 2 -13.93 -9.68 -23.69
CA ASN A 2 -15.32 -10.01 -24.02
C ASN A 2 -16.22 -9.28 -23.02
N TYR A 3 -17.11 -8.41 -23.52
CA TYR A 3 -18.01 -7.59 -22.71
C TYR A 3 -19.37 -8.23 -22.42
N ASP A 4 -19.67 -9.41 -22.98
CA ASP A 4 -20.96 -10.11 -22.82
C ASP A 4 -21.26 -10.50 -21.36
N LYS A 5 -20.25 -10.45 -20.49
CA LYS A 5 -20.35 -10.69 -19.04
C LYS A 5 -20.09 -9.45 -18.18
N VAL A 6 -19.84 -8.30 -18.80
CA VAL A 6 -19.61 -7.04 -18.09
C VAL A 6 -20.95 -6.35 -17.92
N GLU A 7 -21.37 -6.19 -16.67
CA GLU A 7 -22.59 -5.47 -16.33
C GLU A 7 -22.40 -3.96 -16.55
N ASP A 8 -23.42 -3.31 -17.12
CA ASP A 8 -23.47 -1.85 -17.25
C ASP A 8 -23.85 -1.24 -15.91
N THR A 9 -22.83 -1.05 -15.07
CA THR A 9 -22.94 -0.55 -13.70
C THR A 9 -21.68 0.25 -13.33
N PHE A 10 -21.58 0.70 -12.08
CA PHE A 10 -20.47 1.50 -11.60
C PHE A 10 -19.89 0.95 -10.31
N PHE A 11 -18.65 1.36 -10.01
CA PHE A 11 -18.02 1.17 -8.71
C PHE A 11 -18.14 2.47 -7.92
N GLU A 12 -18.76 2.41 -6.74
CA GLU A 12 -18.77 3.53 -5.80
C GLU A 12 -17.47 3.51 -5.00
N ALA A 13 -16.69 4.59 -5.08
CA ALA A 13 -15.46 4.78 -4.32
C ALA A 13 -15.66 5.82 -3.22
N PHE A 14 -14.83 5.75 -2.18
CA PHE A 14 -14.92 6.63 -1.01
C PHE A 14 -13.64 7.43 -0.82
N GLU A 15 -13.77 8.59 -0.17
CA GLU A 15 -12.63 9.43 0.17
C GLU A 15 -11.88 8.88 1.40
N GLY A 16 -10.57 9.12 1.42
CA GLY A 16 -9.70 8.73 2.52
C GLY A 16 -8.35 9.44 2.44
N LYS A 17 -7.50 9.15 3.43
CA LYS A 17 -6.10 9.54 3.44
C LYS A 17 -5.22 8.35 3.10
N TYR A 18 -4.11 8.61 2.44
CA TYR A 18 -3.10 7.58 2.20
C TYR A 18 -1.69 8.14 2.32
N VAL A 19 -0.77 7.23 2.65
CA VAL A 19 0.67 7.45 2.60
C VAL A 19 1.24 6.53 1.54
N ARG A 20 2.04 7.10 0.63
CA ARG A 20 2.88 6.34 -0.31
C ARG A 20 4.31 6.39 0.19
N ALA A 21 4.86 5.23 0.53
CA ALA A 21 6.20 5.12 1.11
C ALA A 21 7.12 4.28 0.23
N LEU A 22 8.42 4.56 0.31
CA LEU A 22 9.49 3.78 -0.32
C LEU A 22 10.25 3.02 0.77
N ILE A 23 10.25 1.69 0.67
CA ILE A 23 11.08 0.80 1.49
C ILE A 23 12.30 0.41 0.66
N THR A 24 13.51 0.74 1.12
CA THR A 24 14.76 0.33 0.46
C THR A 24 15.56 -0.68 1.29
N GLY A 25 16.27 -1.59 0.62
CA GLY A 25 16.97 -2.69 1.28
C GLY A 25 18.11 -3.27 0.45
N PRO A 26 19.03 -4.02 1.08
CA PRO A 26 20.24 -4.50 0.42
C PRO A 26 19.99 -5.62 -0.59
N THR A 27 18.86 -6.34 -0.51
CA THR A 27 18.49 -7.40 -1.47
C THR A 27 17.00 -7.36 -1.81
N LYS A 28 16.62 -7.91 -2.97
CA LYS A 28 15.22 -8.04 -3.40
C LYS A 28 14.37 -8.83 -2.40
N GLU A 29 14.93 -9.89 -1.81
CA GLU A 29 14.22 -10.75 -0.85
C GLU A 29 13.87 -10.01 0.44
N ILE A 30 14.80 -9.22 0.97
CA ILE A 30 14.58 -8.42 2.19
C ILE A 30 13.51 -7.37 1.94
N VAL A 31 13.61 -6.64 0.82
CA VAL A 31 12.63 -5.63 0.44
C VAL A 31 11.25 -6.24 0.25
N LYS A 32 11.17 -7.38 -0.45
CA LYS A 32 9.92 -8.11 -0.66
C LYS A 32 9.30 -8.56 0.66
N ARG A 33 10.12 -9.07 1.59
CA ARG A 33 9.63 -9.47 2.91
C ARG A 33 9.11 -8.28 3.70
N ALA A 34 9.85 -7.18 3.75
CA ALA A 34 9.45 -5.97 4.46
C ALA A 34 8.15 -5.38 3.90
N ALA A 35 8.06 -5.26 2.57
CA ALA A 35 6.86 -4.76 1.90
C ALA A 35 5.62 -5.62 2.18
N TYR A 36 5.76 -6.95 2.15
CA TYR A 36 4.64 -7.82 2.48
C TYR A 36 4.26 -7.78 3.95
N ASP A 37 5.24 -7.81 4.86
CA ASP A 37 4.97 -7.82 6.30
C ASP A 37 4.19 -6.56 6.72
N SER A 38 4.61 -5.39 6.23
CA SER A 38 3.97 -4.12 6.58
C SER A 38 2.57 -3.96 5.97
N THR A 39 2.26 -4.61 4.83
CA THR A 39 0.98 -4.45 4.13
C THR A 39 -0.03 -5.59 4.37
N SER A 40 0.32 -6.67 5.07
CA SER A 40 -0.48 -7.92 5.05
C SER A 40 -1.77 -7.92 5.87
N THR A 41 -2.01 -6.94 6.76
CA THR A 41 -3.19 -6.99 7.64
C THR A 41 -4.46 -6.49 6.92
N PRO A 42 -5.48 -7.33 6.68
CA PRO A 42 -6.74 -6.88 6.10
C PRO A 42 -7.53 -6.11 7.16
N SER A 43 -7.45 -4.78 7.12
CA SER A 43 -7.94 -3.95 8.24
C SER A 43 -9.01 -2.91 7.87
N ALA A 44 -9.30 -2.73 6.57
CA ALA A 44 -10.34 -1.79 6.11
C ALA A 44 -11.72 -2.11 6.70
N VAL A 45 -12.11 -3.39 6.69
CA VAL A 45 -13.42 -3.87 7.18
C VAL A 45 -13.65 -3.62 8.67
N ILE A 46 -12.58 -3.40 9.44
CA ILE A 46 -12.62 -3.08 10.87
C ILE A 46 -12.21 -1.62 11.16
N GLY A 47 -12.20 -0.77 10.13
CA GLY A 47 -11.90 0.66 10.26
C GLY A 47 -10.47 0.98 10.66
N ARG A 48 -9.51 0.13 10.30
CA ARG A 48 -8.06 0.30 10.52
C ARG A 48 -7.35 0.48 9.18
N VAL A 49 -6.04 0.72 9.22
CA VAL A 49 -5.22 0.97 8.01
C VAL A 49 -5.17 -0.26 7.10
N GLU A 50 -5.51 -0.07 5.83
CA GLU A 50 -5.32 -1.05 4.76
C GLU A 50 -3.99 -0.78 4.04
N GLY A 51 -3.24 -1.84 3.73
CA GLY A 51 -1.93 -1.73 3.08
C GLY A 51 -1.87 -2.50 1.76
N GLY A 52 -1.02 -2.04 0.84
CA GLY A 52 -0.75 -2.76 -0.40
C GLY A 52 0.61 -2.44 -0.99
N VAL A 53 1.21 -3.42 -1.66
CA VAL A 53 2.43 -3.22 -2.46
C VAL A 53 2.02 -2.69 -3.83
N GLU A 54 2.46 -1.48 -4.17
CA GLU A 54 2.23 -0.86 -5.48
C GLU A 54 3.19 -1.45 -6.53
N GLY A 55 4.46 -1.64 -6.16
CA GLY A 55 5.47 -2.17 -7.07
C GLY A 55 6.85 -2.33 -6.45
N PHE A 56 7.71 -3.11 -7.11
CA PHE A 56 9.11 -3.29 -6.75
C PHE A 56 10.00 -2.50 -7.72
N LEU A 57 11.11 -2.00 -7.20
CA LEU A 57 12.06 -1.15 -7.91
C LEU A 57 13.46 -1.78 -7.89
N ASP A 58 14.18 -1.62 -8.99
CA ASP A 58 15.61 -1.91 -9.08
C ASP A 58 16.46 -0.76 -8.50
N GLU A 59 17.75 -1.01 -8.30
CA GLU A 59 18.69 -0.09 -7.62
C GLU A 59 18.83 1.27 -8.29
N ASN A 60 18.64 1.34 -9.60
CA ASN A 60 18.74 2.58 -10.39
C ASN A 60 17.48 3.47 -10.31
N GLU A 61 16.41 2.99 -9.67
CA GLU A 61 15.14 3.70 -9.53
C GLU A 61 14.96 4.32 -8.14
N THR A 62 15.87 4.02 -7.20
CA THR A 62 15.81 4.52 -5.82
C THR A 62 16.85 5.61 -5.57
N PRO A 63 16.60 6.56 -4.65
CA PRO A 63 17.50 7.68 -4.41
C PRO A 63 18.80 7.26 -3.70
N ASP A 64 18.84 6.08 -3.08
CA ASP A 64 19.99 5.56 -2.33
C ASP A 64 20.72 4.41 -3.04
N GLY A 65 20.34 4.08 -4.28
CA GLY A 65 21.03 3.07 -5.08
C GLY A 65 20.78 1.63 -4.62
N ARG A 66 19.71 1.37 -3.86
CA ARG A 66 19.35 0.05 -3.32
C ARG A 66 18.04 -0.48 -3.92
N TYR A 67 17.76 -1.77 -3.78
CA TYR A 67 16.45 -2.32 -4.16
C TYR A 67 15.33 -1.62 -3.39
N GLY A 68 14.18 -1.43 -4.04
CA GLY A 68 13.06 -0.69 -3.48
C GLY A 68 11.71 -1.40 -3.60
N ALA A 69 10.77 -1.02 -2.74
CA ALA A 69 9.35 -1.29 -2.91
C ALA A 69 8.55 -0.03 -2.60
N ILE A 70 7.63 0.31 -3.49
CA ILE A 70 6.61 1.30 -3.20
C ILE A 70 5.44 0.58 -2.54
N VAL A 71 5.04 1.07 -1.37
CA VAL A 71 3.90 0.60 -0.61
C VAL A 71 2.94 1.74 -0.35
N GLN A 72 1.66 1.41 -0.24
CA GLN A 72 0.61 2.35 0.13
C GLN A 72 -0.09 1.88 1.38
N TYR A 73 -0.47 2.84 2.22
CA TYR A 73 -1.30 2.64 3.42
C TYR A 73 -2.47 3.60 3.36
N TRP A 74 -3.68 3.11 3.61
CA TRP A 74 -4.94 3.82 3.41
C TRP A 74 -5.78 3.82 4.69
N LEU A 75 -6.42 4.94 4.99
CA LEU A 75 -7.46 5.05 6.01
C LEU A 75 -8.66 5.81 5.43
N GLY A 76 -9.86 5.26 5.56
CA GLY A 76 -11.10 5.95 5.20
C GLY A 76 -11.40 7.12 6.14
N GLY A 77 -11.96 8.21 5.60
CA GLY A 77 -12.21 9.44 6.36
C GLY A 77 -10.98 10.34 6.51
N ASP A 78 -10.97 11.20 7.53
CA ASP A 78 -9.99 12.28 7.71
C ASP A 78 -9.28 12.28 9.08
N ASP A 79 -9.41 11.22 9.88
CA ASP A 79 -8.77 11.07 11.19
C ASP A 79 -7.26 10.78 11.05
N VAL A 80 -6.48 11.86 10.94
CA VAL A 80 -5.01 11.80 10.78
C VAL A 80 -4.31 11.24 12.01
N GLU A 81 -4.83 11.49 13.22
CA GLU A 81 -4.22 11.03 14.48
C GLU A 81 -4.33 9.51 14.59
N LYS A 82 -5.51 8.96 14.31
CA LYS A 82 -5.70 7.52 14.18
C LYS A 82 -4.86 6.93 13.06
N PHE A 83 -4.76 7.62 11.91
CA PHE A 83 -3.93 7.12 10.82
C PHE A 83 -2.46 6.98 11.24
N ALA A 84 -1.90 8.02 11.87
CA ALA A 84 -0.53 7.99 12.37
C ALA A 84 -0.32 6.89 13.42
N PHE A 85 -1.28 6.72 14.34
CA PHE A 85 -1.24 5.67 15.35
C PHE A 85 -1.23 4.26 14.73
N GLU A 86 -2.15 3.98 13.80
CA GLU A 86 -2.23 2.69 13.12
C GLU A 86 -1.02 2.41 12.22
N LEU A 87 -0.46 3.45 11.60
CA LEU A 87 0.74 3.33 10.78
C LEU A 87 1.98 2.99 11.63
N SER A 88 2.01 3.37 12.91
CA SER A 88 3.13 3.05 13.81
C SER A 88 3.31 1.55 14.11
N TYR A 89 2.30 0.74 13.80
CA TYR A 89 2.36 -0.73 13.90
C TYR A 89 2.95 -1.41 12.67
N ARG A 90 3.26 -0.65 11.62
CA ARG A 90 3.67 -1.16 10.30
C ARG A 90 5.18 -1.21 10.13
#